data_AF-A0A443RWD9-F1
#
_entry.id   AF-A0A443RWD9-F1
#
_cell.length_a   1.000
_cell.length_b   1.000
_cell.length_c   1.000
_cell.angle_alpha   90.00
_cell.angle_beta   90.00
_cell.angle_gamma   90.00
#
_symmetry.space_group_name_H-M   'P 1'
#
loop_
_entity.id
_entity.type
_entity.pdbx_description
1 polymer ?
#
loop_
_entity_poly.entity_id
_entity_poly.type
_entity_poly.pdbx_seq_one_letter_code
_entity_poly.pdbx_strand_id
1 'polypeptide(L)'
;MLSDKKFECEELKEQLESGVYNGLGAFNLVLSMVPKKIMRILTVAGFSGDKNIALAMIKRSTDLKSGLRCRVSVIVVEAFAMYFEQVMGIQEIDNNFMKSLLDYWGERFPKAVFVLFYLGKYELMRGNPKKAITDYTTCIGLQNEWKFVQKICRWDLVWCYSFLGDWEGAINEAKSLVECSLYSPATNEYQIAVFKMMQMEDNGNDDLRREVDELMK
;
A
#
# COMPACT_ATOMS: atom_id res chain seq x y z
N MET A 1 3.81 29.45 -13.52
CA MET A 1 3.05 28.76 -14.59
C MET A 1 1.54 28.74 -14.34
N LEU A 2 1.06 28.64 -13.09
CA LEU A 2 -0.38 28.75 -12.76
C LEU A 2 -0.79 30.11 -12.15
N SER A 3 0.17 30.90 -11.66
CA SER A 3 -0.06 32.22 -11.03
C SER A 3 -0.69 33.26 -11.96
N ASP A 4 -0.44 33.16 -13.26
CA ASP A 4 -0.76 34.22 -14.23
C ASP A 4 -2.04 33.92 -15.04
N LYS A 5 -2.69 32.78 -14.78
CA LYS A 5 -3.99 32.44 -15.38
C LYS A 5 -5.12 33.05 -14.58
N LYS A 6 -6.00 33.80 -15.26
CA LYS A 6 -7.30 34.21 -14.69
C LYS A 6 -8.23 33.00 -14.69
N PHE A 7 -8.69 32.61 -13.51
CA PHE A 7 -9.69 31.56 -13.34
C PHE A 7 -11.05 32.20 -13.10
N GLU A 8 -12.08 31.59 -13.68
CA GLU A 8 -13.47 32.04 -13.52
C GLU A 8 -14.01 31.73 -12.11
N CYS A 9 -13.48 30.71 -11.44
CA CYS A 9 -13.84 30.30 -10.09
C CYS A 9 -12.61 29.72 -9.35
N GLU A 10 -12.45 30.06 -8.06
CA GLU A 10 -11.38 29.54 -7.21
C GLU A 10 -11.43 28.02 -7.06
N GLU A 11 -12.62 27.42 -7.07
CA GLU A 11 -12.76 25.95 -7.05
C GLU A 11 -12.11 25.30 -8.27
N LEU A 12 -12.34 25.86 -9.47
CA LEU A 12 -11.73 25.35 -10.70
C LEU A 12 -10.20 25.46 -10.66
N LYS A 13 -9.69 26.55 -10.08
CA LYS A 13 -8.26 26.75 -9.88
C LYS A 13 -7.68 25.70 -8.93
N GLU A 14 -8.30 25.44 -7.78
CA GLU A 14 -7.83 24.43 -6.82
C GLU A 14 -7.92 23.01 -7.38
N GLN A 15 -8.95 22.69 -8.18
CA GLN A 15 -9.05 21.41 -8.91
C GLN A 15 -7.91 21.25 -9.92
N LEU A 16 -7.57 22.30 -10.68
CA LEU A 16 -6.47 22.27 -11.62
C LEU A 16 -5.12 22.17 -10.91
N GLU A 17 -4.89 23.00 -9.89
CA GLU A 17 -3.65 23.02 -9.11
C GLU A 17 -3.39 21.67 -8.47
N SER A 18 -4.36 21.13 -7.71
CA SER A 18 -4.24 19.79 -7.12
C SER A 18 -3.98 18.73 -8.19
N GLY A 19 -4.64 18.83 -9.35
CA GLY A 19 -4.42 17.92 -10.45
C GLY A 19 -3.01 17.95 -11.04
N VAL A 20 -2.46 19.14 -11.24
CA VAL A 20 -1.11 19.35 -11.77
C VAL A 20 -0.06 18.90 -10.76
N TYR A 21 -0.19 19.31 -9.49
CA TYR A 21 0.73 18.90 -8.44
C TYR A 21 0.71 17.39 -8.21
N ASN A 22 -0.46 16.76 -8.23
CA ASN A 22 -0.56 15.30 -8.17
C ASN A 22 0.19 14.62 -9.32
N GLY A 23 -0.07 15.05 -10.56
CA GLY A 23 0.52 14.43 -11.74
C GLY A 23 2.05 14.58 -11.79
N LEU A 24 2.55 15.81 -11.60
CA LEU A 24 3.97 16.08 -11.60
C LEU A 24 4.68 15.43 -10.40
N GLY A 25 4.06 15.44 -9.23
CA GLY A 25 4.57 14.81 -8.03
C GLY A 25 4.67 13.29 -8.18
N ALA A 26 3.60 12.63 -8.61
CA ALA A 26 3.61 11.18 -8.86
C ALA A 26 4.65 10.79 -9.92
N PHE A 27 4.76 11.56 -11.01
CA PHE A 27 5.74 11.32 -12.06
C PHE A 27 7.19 11.42 -11.54
N ASN A 28 7.50 12.47 -10.77
CA ASN A 28 8.82 12.64 -10.16
C ASN A 28 9.13 11.55 -9.13
N LEU A 29 8.12 11.10 -8.35
CA LEU A 29 8.29 9.97 -7.43
C LEU A 29 8.74 8.72 -8.18
N VAL A 30 8.02 8.34 -9.24
CA VAL A 30 8.36 7.15 -10.05
C VAL A 30 9.77 7.29 -10.63
N LEU A 31 10.10 8.43 -11.23
CA LEU A 31 11.43 8.64 -11.81
C LEU A 31 12.55 8.65 -10.76
N SER A 32 12.29 9.13 -9.54
CA SER A 32 13.29 9.13 -8.46
C SER A 32 13.76 7.72 -8.07
N MET A 33 12.94 6.70 -8.36
CA MET A 33 13.23 5.30 -8.05
C MET A 33 13.93 4.56 -9.18
N VAL A 34 13.98 5.14 -10.38
CA VAL A 34 14.57 4.49 -11.53
C VAL A 34 16.09 4.37 -11.33
N PRO A 35 16.68 3.18 -11.54
CA PRO A 35 18.12 2.99 -11.40
C PRO A 35 18.94 4.01 -12.21
N LYS A 36 20.04 4.51 -11.63
CA LYS A 36 20.89 5.57 -12.24
C LYS A 36 21.27 5.31 -13.71
N LYS A 37 21.46 4.05 -14.10
CA LYS A 37 21.78 3.66 -15.48
C LYS A 37 20.64 3.97 -16.45
N ILE A 38 19.40 3.67 -16.08
CA ILE A 38 18.21 3.96 -16.88
C ILE A 38 17.91 5.45 -16.84
N MET A 39 18.07 6.10 -15.68
CA MET A 39 17.88 7.55 -15.57
C MET A 39 18.79 8.35 -16.50
N ARG A 40 20.05 7.94 -16.68
CA ARG A 40 20.96 8.59 -17.64
C ARG A 40 20.39 8.61 -19.07
N ILE A 41 19.72 7.55 -19.50
CA ILE A 41 19.08 7.46 -20.82
C ILE A 41 17.86 8.38 -20.86
N LEU A 42 17.02 8.33 -19.83
CA LEU A 42 15.82 9.16 -19.73
C LEU A 42 16.13 10.67 -19.68
N THR A 43 17.25 11.06 -19.07
CA THR A 43 17.72 12.45 -19.04
C THR A 43 18.10 12.97 -20.43
N VAL A 44 18.56 12.12 -21.35
CA VAL A 44 18.77 12.52 -22.76
C VAL A 44 17.44 12.90 -23.42
N ALA A 45 16.34 12.25 -23.06
CA ALA A 45 15.00 12.59 -23.52
C ALA A 45 14.35 13.76 -22.73
N GLY A 46 15.09 14.38 -21.80
CA GLY A 46 14.63 15.51 -20.99
C GLY A 46 13.92 15.13 -19.69
N PHE A 47 13.93 13.85 -19.30
CA PHE A 47 13.33 13.40 -18.05
C PHE A 47 14.32 13.48 -16.88
N SER A 48 13.83 14.03 -15.77
CA SER A 48 14.53 14.00 -14.48
C SER A 48 13.53 13.69 -13.38
N GLY A 49 14.00 13.05 -12.32
CA GLY A 49 13.20 12.73 -11.15
C GLY A 49 13.95 13.16 -9.90
N ASP A 50 13.32 14.03 -9.12
CA ASP A 50 13.81 14.43 -7.79
C ASP A 50 12.73 14.12 -6.77
N LYS A 51 13.09 13.30 -5.78
CA LYS A 51 12.18 12.84 -4.73
C LYS A 51 11.69 13.98 -3.83
N ASN A 52 12.56 14.94 -3.50
CA ASN A 52 12.19 16.06 -2.63
C ASN A 52 11.20 16.99 -3.35
N ILE A 53 11.43 17.25 -4.64
CA ILE A 53 10.47 18.00 -5.48
C ILE A 53 9.15 17.23 -5.57
N ALA A 54 9.21 15.91 -5.78
CA ALA A 54 8.04 15.05 -5.86
C ALA A 54 7.18 15.13 -4.58
N LEU A 55 7.80 14.97 -3.42
CA LEU A 55 7.12 15.02 -2.12
C LEU A 55 6.57 16.42 -1.82
N ALA A 56 7.30 17.49 -2.15
CA ALA A 56 6.81 18.85 -2.00
C ALA A 56 5.56 19.10 -2.86
N MET A 57 5.56 18.63 -4.11
CA MET A 57 4.39 18.72 -5.00
C MET A 57 3.21 17.92 -4.47
N ILE A 58 3.42 16.67 -4.03
CA ILE A 58 2.34 15.85 -3.49
C ILE A 58 1.77 16.46 -2.21
N LYS A 59 2.62 16.91 -1.30
CA LYS A 59 2.19 17.60 -0.08
C LYS A 59 1.34 18.84 -0.40
N ARG A 60 1.77 19.64 -1.37
CA ARG A 60 0.97 20.78 -1.84
C ARG A 60 -0.39 20.33 -2.39
N SER A 61 -0.45 19.23 -3.14
CA SER A 61 -1.71 18.66 -3.62
C SER A 61 -2.61 18.17 -2.47
N THR A 62 -2.04 17.55 -1.42
CA THR A 62 -2.81 17.10 -0.25
C THR A 62 -3.37 18.25 0.58
N ASP A 63 -2.70 19.41 0.58
CA ASP A 63 -3.16 20.61 1.28
C ASP A 63 -4.37 21.28 0.59
N LEU A 64 -4.55 21.05 -0.72
CA LEU A 64 -5.67 21.56 -1.52
C LEU A 64 -6.94 20.69 -1.32
N LYS A 65 -7.46 20.67 -0.08
CA LYS A 65 -8.50 19.76 0.41
C LYS A 65 -9.86 19.81 -0.32
N SER A 66 -10.16 20.92 -0.98
CA SER A 66 -11.33 21.11 -1.85
C SER A 66 -11.19 20.38 -3.20
N GLY A 67 -9.96 20.18 -3.67
CA GLY A 67 -9.64 19.51 -4.92
C GLY A 67 -9.97 18.01 -4.84
N LEU A 68 -10.65 17.47 -5.85
CA LEU A 68 -10.95 16.04 -5.93
C LEU A 68 -9.66 15.20 -5.98
N ARG A 69 -8.61 15.76 -6.62
CA ARG A 69 -7.31 15.11 -6.80
C ARG A 69 -6.51 15.01 -5.51
N CYS A 70 -6.83 15.78 -4.45
CA CYS A 70 -6.10 15.68 -3.18
C CYS A 70 -6.21 14.28 -2.58
N ARG A 71 -7.38 13.63 -2.68
CA ARG A 71 -7.60 12.25 -2.22
C ARG A 71 -6.77 11.25 -3.01
N VAL A 72 -6.61 11.47 -4.31
CA VAL A 72 -5.75 10.63 -5.15
C VAL A 72 -4.29 10.83 -4.76
N SER A 73 -3.85 12.06 -4.48
CA SER A 73 -2.49 12.34 -3.99
C SER A 73 -2.18 11.67 -2.67
N VAL A 74 -3.15 11.59 -1.76
CA VAL A 74 -3.05 10.86 -0.49
C VAL A 74 -2.80 9.37 -0.76
N ILE A 75 -3.62 8.75 -1.60
CA ILE A 75 -3.45 7.33 -2.00
C ILE A 75 -2.07 7.11 -2.65
N VAL A 76 -1.62 8.02 -3.52
CA VAL A 76 -0.32 7.92 -4.19
C VAL A 76 0.83 7.94 -3.18
N VAL A 77 0.83 8.89 -2.23
CA VAL A 77 1.92 8.98 -1.26
C VAL A 77 1.86 7.86 -0.22
N GLU A 78 0.67 7.42 0.18
CA GLU A 78 0.48 6.26 1.07
C GLU A 78 0.96 4.97 0.41
N ALA A 79 0.59 4.72 -0.86
CA ALA A 79 1.12 3.58 -1.62
C ALA A 79 2.65 3.63 -1.69
N PHE A 80 3.21 4.80 -2.00
CA PHE A 80 4.64 4.95 -2.19
C PHE A 80 5.40 4.75 -0.87
N ALA A 81 4.97 5.41 0.21
CA ALA A 81 5.61 5.31 1.52
C ALA A 81 5.47 3.91 2.14
N MET A 82 4.28 3.32 2.09
CA MET A 82 3.99 2.09 2.85
C MET A 82 4.23 0.80 2.08
N TYR A 83 4.25 0.82 0.75
CA TYR A 83 4.52 -0.37 -0.07
C TYR A 83 5.80 -0.25 -0.88
N PHE A 84 5.97 0.82 -1.68
CA PHE A 84 7.13 0.92 -2.57
C PHE A 84 8.45 1.14 -1.80
N GLU A 85 8.51 2.10 -0.88
CA GLU A 85 9.72 2.34 -0.09
C GLU A 85 10.05 1.16 0.83
N GLN A 86 9.03 0.44 1.31
CA GLN A 86 9.21 -0.77 2.10
C GLN A 86 9.94 -1.85 1.29
N VAL A 87 9.50 -2.14 0.07
CA VAL A 87 10.14 -3.13 -0.82
C VAL A 87 11.58 -2.74 -1.15
N MET A 88 11.86 -1.44 -1.23
CA MET A 88 13.18 -0.92 -1.59
C MET A 88 14.11 -0.71 -0.38
N GLY A 89 13.60 -0.85 0.85
CA GLY A 89 14.39 -0.70 2.08
C GLY A 89 14.86 0.73 2.37
N ILE A 90 14.16 1.74 1.85
CA ILE A 90 14.57 3.16 1.95
C ILE A 90 13.87 3.87 3.12
N GLN A 91 12.54 3.72 3.21
CA GLN A 91 11.65 4.29 4.25
C GLN A 91 12.01 5.73 4.68
N GLU A 92 12.07 6.64 3.70
CA GLU A 92 12.51 8.03 3.89
C GLU A 92 11.32 9.01 4.02
N ILE A 93 10.11 8.62 3.60
CA ILE A 93 8.93 9.48 3.75
C ILE A 93 8.57 9.62 5.24
N ASP A 94 8.33 10.87 5.65
CA ASP A 94 8.03 11.22 7.03
C ASP A 94 6.78 10.51 7.57
N ASN A 95 6.98 9.67 8.57
CA ASN A 95 5.91 8.96 9.26
C ASN A 95 4.88 9.91 9.90
N ASN A 96 5.29 11.10 10.37
CA ASN A 96 4.36 12.06 10.96
C ASN A 96 3.42 12.64 9.90
N PHE A 97 3.96 12.93 8.72
CA PHE A 97 3.15 13.32 7.57
C PHE A 97 2.13 12.23 7.23
N MET A 98 2.56 10.96 7.13
CA MET A 98 1.64 9.85 6.85
C MET A 98 0.55 9.71 7.91
N LYS A 99 0.91 9.78 9.19
CA LYS A 99 -0.05 9.72 10.29
C LYS A 99 -1.06 10.87 10.25
N SER A 100 -0.61 12.08 9.92
CA SER A 100 -1.50 13.24 9.80
C SER A 100 -2.56 13.08 8.70
N LEU A 101 -2.21 12.42 7.58
CA LEU A 101 -3.15 12.12 6.51
C LEU A 101 -4.17 11.07 6.96
N LEU A 102 -3.69 9.98 7.56
CA LEU A 102 -4.54 8.91 8.08
C LEU A 102 -5.55 9.42 9.12
N ASP A 103 -5.11 10.27 10.05
CA ASP A 103 -6.00 10.85 11.06
C ASP A 103 -7.08 11.73 10.43
N TYR A 104 -6.65 12.64 9.55
CA TYR A 104 -7.55 13.57 8.89
C TYR A 104 -8.62 12.86 8.04
N TRP A 105 -8.24 11.84 7.26
CA TRP A 105 -9.19 11.10 6.42
C TRP A 105 -9.93 9.99 7.17
N GLY A 106 -9.32 9.43 8.22
CA GLY A 106 -9.94 8.48 9.15
C GLY A 106 -11.15 9.06 9.86
N GLU A 107 -11.02 10.29 10.38
CA GLU A 107 -12.13 11.00 11.02
C GLU A 107 -13.24 11.35 10.03
N ARG A 108 -12.87 11.75 8.80
CA ARG A 108 -13.85 12.24 7.81
C ARG A 108 -14.56 11.11 7.06
N PHE A 109 -13.86 10.01 6.79
CA PHE A 109 -14.35 8.88 6.00
C PHE A 109 -13.99 7.53 6.64
N PRO A 110 -14.50 7.24 7.85
CA PRO A 110 -14.14 6.04 8.61
C PRO A 110 -14.53 4.72 7.93
N LYS A 111 -15.43 4.78 6.93
CA LYS A 111 -15.88 3.65 6.13
C LYS A 111 -15.44 3.75 4.66
N ALA A 112 -14.33 4.40 4.38
CA ALA A 112 -13.74 4.39 3.04
C ALA A 112 -12.71 3.26 2.92
N VAL A 113 -12.79 2.50 1.82
CA VAL A 113 -11.91 1.34 1.55
C VAL A 113 -10.43 1.71 1.67
N PHE A 114 -9.97 2.75 0.98
CA PHE A 114 -8.56 3.16 1.02
C PHE A 114 -8.12 3.66 2.40
N VAL A 115 -9.01 4.30 3.15
CA VAL A 115 -8.71 4.75 4.53
C VAL A 115 -8.48 3.54 5.44
N LEU A 116 -9.40 2.57 5.45
CA LEU A 116 -9.24 1.35 6.25
C LEU A 116 -8.04 0.52 5.80
N PHE A 117 -7.82 0.41 4.50
CA PHE A 117 -6.66 -0.27 3.91
C PHE A 117 -5.33 0.31 4.43
N TYR A 118 -5.15 1.62 4.35
CA TYR A 118 -3.89 2.25 4.80
C TYR A 118 -3.79 2.37 6.33
N LEU A 119 -4.90 2.46 7.06
CA LEU A 119 -4.90 2.34 8.53
C LEU A 119 -4.36 0.97 8.96
N GLY A 120 -4.89 -0.11 8.36
CA GLY A 120 -4.39 -1.46 8.63
C GLY A 120 -2.91 -1.61 8.31
N LYS A 121 -2.47 -1.08 7.16
CA LYS A 121 -1.05 -1.11 6.77
C LYS A 121 -0.16 -0.33 7.72
N TYR A 122 -0.60 0.85 8.15
CA TYR A 122 0.13 1.66 9.11
C TYR A 122 0.28 0.95 10.45
N GLU A 123 -0.79 0.35 10.98
CA GLU A 123 -0.73 -0.43 12.22
C GLU A 123 0.18 -1.64 12.11
N LEU A 124 0.15 -2.35 10.97
CA LEU A 124 1.08 -3.46 10.70
C LEU A 124 2.54 -2.98 10.72
N MET A 125 2.85 -1.88 10.03
CA MET A 125 4.20 -1.28 10.02
C MET A 125 4.65 -0.77 11.39
N ARG A 126 3.71 -0.44 12.28
CA ARG A 126 3.99 -0.04 13.67
C ARG A 126 4.12 -1.22 14.64
N GLY A 127 3.98 -2.45 14.16
CA GLY A 127 4.07 -3.65 14.99
C GLY A 127 2.79 -3.94 15.78
N ASN A 128 1.63 -3.46 15.31
CA ASN A 128 0.33 -3.68 15.93
C ASN A 128 -0.57 -4.63 15.09
N PRO A 129 -0.16 -5.91 14.90
CA PRO A 129 -0.86 -6.83 13.98
C PRO A 129 -2.32 -7.10 14.37
N LYS A 130 -2.67 -7.09 15.66
CA LYS A 130 -4.07 -7.28 16.12
C LYS A 130 -5.01 -6.20 15.60
N LYS A 131 -4.55 -4.94 15.64
CA LYS A 131 -5.34 -3.81 15.14
C LYS A 131 -5.38 -3.83 13.61
N ALA A 132 -4.24 -4.13 12.98
CA ALA A 132 -4.18 -4.32 11.52
C ALA A 132 -5.17 -5.38 11.04
N ILE A 133 -5.28 -6.53 11.72
CA ILE A 133 -6.27 -7.56 11.40
C ILE A 133 -7.67 -6.98 11.40
N THR A 134 -8.05 -6.27 12.46
CA THR A 134 -9.38 -5.65 12.59
C THR A 134 -9.67 -4.69 11.44
N ASP A 135 -8.71 -3.83 11.09
CA ASP A 135 -8.85 -2.84 10.02
C ASP A 135 -8.96 -3.52 8.65
N TYR A 136 -8.11 -4.53 8.37
CA TYR A 136 -8.14 -5.28 7.12
C TYR A 136 -9.41 -6.13 6.95
N THR A 137 -9.87 -6.82 7.99
CA THR A 137 -11.13 -7.59 7.93
C THR A 137 -12.32 -6.67 7.72
N THR A 138 -12.32 -5.50 8.36
CA THR A 138 -13.35 -4.48 8.15
C THR A 138 -13.31 -3.94 6.72
N CYS A 139 -12.11 -3.69 6.19
CA CYS A 139 -11.92 -3.24 4.81
C CYS A 139 -12.44 -4.26 3.79
N ILE A 140 -12.16 -5.56 3.99
CA ILE A 140 -12.63 -6.64 3.12
C ILE A 140 -14.17 -6.76 3.16
N GLY A 141 -14.76 -6.64 4.35
CA GLY A 141 -16.21 -6.77 4.54
C GLY A 141 -17.03 -5.56 4.11
N LEU A 142 -16.40 -4.43 3.78
CA LEU A 142 -17.10 -3.17 3.52
C LEU A 142 -17.89 -3.17 2.20
N GLN A 143 -17.29 -3.71 1.12
CA GLN A 143 -17.83 -3.68 -0.24
C GLN A 143 -17.04 -4.62 -1.17
N ASN A 144 -17.57 -4.95 -2.36
CA ASN A 144 -17.04 -6.02 -3.24
C ASN A 144 -16.50 -5.56 -4.60
N GLU A 145 -16.44 -4.25 -4.85
CA GLU A 145 -15.96 -3.66 -6.09
C GLU A 145 -14.43 -3.63 -6.16
N TRP A 146 -13.74 -3.35 -5.04
CA TRP A 146 -12.28 -3.23 -4.97
C TRP A 146 -11.59 -4.57 -4.66
N LYS A 147 -11.86 -5.59 -5.49
CA LYS A 147 -11.29 -6.95 -5.34
C LYS A 147 -9.76 -6.96 -5.29
N PHE A 148 -9.10 -6.02 -5.98
CA PHE A 148 -7.64 -5.90 -5.94
C PHE A 148 -7.16 -5.48 -4.54
N VAL A 149 -7.79 -4.48 -3.92
CA VAL A 149 -7.45 -4.03 -2.56
C VAL A 149 -7.70 -5.16 -1.57
N GLN A 150 -8.83 -5.87 -1.69
CA GLN A 150 -9.11 -7.03 -0.84
C GLN A 150 -8.00 -8.09 -0.89
N LYS A 151 -7.45 -8.39 -2.08
CA LYS A 151 -6.33 -9.34 -2.20
C LYS A 151 -5.08 -8.85 -1.48
N ILE A 152 -4.77 -7.55 -1.54
CA ILE A 152 -3.64 -6.99 -0.79
C ILE A 152 -3.91 -7.04 0.72
N CYS A 153 -5.13 -6.75 1.17
CA CYS A 153 -5.50 -6.90 2.58
C CYS A 153 -5.29 -8.34 3.05
N ARG A 154 -5.70 -9.34 2.26
CA ARG A 154 -5.47 -10.76 2.57
C ARG A 154 -3.98 -11.11 2.62
N TRP A 155 -3.20 -10.57 1.69
CA TRP A 155 -1.74 -10.72 1.72
C TRP A 155 -1.13 -10.16 3.01
N ASP A 156 -1.52 -8.96 3.43
CA ASP A 156 -1.04 -8.38 4.68
C ASP A 156 -1.58 -9.13 5.92
N LEU A 157 -2.78 -9.70 5.86
CA LEU A 157 -3.36 -10.55 6.93
C LEU A 157 -2.53 -11.83 7.16
N VAL A 158 -2.04 -12.49 6.10
CA VAL A 158 -1.12 -13.63 6.22
C VAL A 158 0.07 -13.29 7.14
N TRP A 159 0.65 -12.10 6.97
CA TRP A 159 1.75 -11.63 7.80
C TRP A 159 1.30 -11.26 9.21
N CYS A 160 0.13 -10.63 9.37
CA CYS A 160 -0.40 -10.31 10.69
C CYS A 160 -0.62 -11.56 11.55
N TYR A 161 -1.23 -12.61 10.98
CA TYR A 161 -1.46 -13.87 11.68
C TYR A 161 -0.15 -14.59 11.99
N SER A 162 0.78 -14.67 11.04
CA SER A 162 2.08 -15.32 11.27
C SER A 162 2.92 -14.59 12.33
N PHE A 163 2.88 -13.26 12.40
CA PHE A 163 3.54 -12.50 13.50
C PHE A 163 2.94 -12.77 14.87
N LEU A 164 1.68 -13.21 14.93
CA LEU A 164 1.01 -13.59 16.18
C LEU A 164 1.18 -15.08 16.52
N GLY A 165 1.86 -15.86 15.67
CA GLY A 165 1.95 -17.31 15.79
C GLY A 165 0.64 -18.04 15.44
N ASP A 166 -0.33 -17.35 14.84
CA ASP A 166 -1.58 -17.95 14.38
C ASP A 166 -1.36 -18.56 12.99
N TRP A 167 -0.76 -19.75 12.97
CA TRP A 167 -0.42 -20.45 11.73
C TRP A 167 -1.67 -20.85 10.94
N GLU A 168 -2.75 -21.23 11.62
CA GLU A 168 -4.01 -21.62 10.97
C GLU A 168 -4.67 -20.43 10.27
N GLY A 169 -4.73 -19.27 10.93
CA GLY A 169 -5.21 -18.02 10.32
C GLY A 169 -4.39 -17.63 9.09
N ALA A 170 -3.05 -17.72 9.19
CA ALA A 170 -2.15 -17.43 8.07
C ALA A 170 -2.38 -18.38 6.88
N ILE A 171 -2.52 -19.69 7.13
CA ILE A 171 -2.80 -20.72 6.11
C ILE A 171 -4.15 -20.45 5.42
N ASN A 172 -5.19 -20.09 6.17
CA ASN A 172 -6.52 -19.86 5.63
C ASN A 172 -6.57 -18.65 4.67
N GLU A 173 -5.87 -17.56 5.02
CA GLU A 173 -5.75 -16.42 4.11
C GLU A 173 -4.87 -16.73 2.89
N ALA A 174 -3.78 -17.50 3.07
CA ALA A 174 -2.93 -17.93 1.95
C ALA A 174 -3.70 -18.83 0.96
N LYS A 175 -4.52 -19.78 1.44
CA LYS A 175 -5.43 -20.58 0.61
C LYS A 175 -6.43 -19.70 -0.15
N SER A 176 -7.04 -18.74 0.54
CA SER A 176 -7.96 -17.78 -0.09
C SER A 176 -7.28 -16.99 -1.23
N LEU A 177 -5.99 -16.67 -1.06
CA LEU A 177 -5.19 -16.02 -2.11
C LEU A 177 -4.92 -16.95 -3.30
N VAL A 178 -4.60 -18.22 -3.08
CA VAL A 178 -4.45 -19.22 -4.17
C VAL A 178 -5.74 -19.32 -4.99
N GLU A 179 -6.90 -19.36 -4.34
CA GLU A 179 -8.19 -19.49 -5.02
C GLU A 179 -8.60 -18.22 -5.77
N CYS A 180 -8.34 -17.05 -5.19
CA CYS A 180 -8.87 -15.78 -5.69
C CYS A 180 -7.87 -14.92 -6.48
N SER A 181 -6.57 -15.23 -6.45
CA SER A 181 -5.51 -14.40 -7.06
C SER A 181 -4.78 -15.14 -8.18
N LEU A 182 -4.71 -14.51 -9.35
CA LEU A 182 -3.84 -14.95 -10.45
C LEU A 182 -2.39 -14.48 -10.28
N TYR A 183 -2.11 -13.66 -9.26
CA TYR A 183 -0.79 -13.12 -9.01
C TYR A 183 -0.01 -14.03 -8.08
N SER A 184 1.21 -14.39 -8.52
CA SER A 184 2.19 -15.16 -7.75
C SER A 184 1.64 -16.46 -7.14
N PRO A 185 1.00 -17.36 -7.93
CA PRO A 185 0.41 -18.59 -7.40
C PRO A 185 1.43 -19.45 -6.65
N ALA A 186 2.64 -19.61 -7.21
CA ALA A 186 3.73 -20.32 -6.55
C ALA A 186 4.11 -19.71 -5.19
N THR A 187 4.09 -18.38 -5.06
CA THR A 187 4.38 -17.72 -3.77
C THR A 187 3.29 -18.00 -2.74
N ASN A 188 2.01 -17.97 -3.14
CA ASN A 188 0.89 -18.22 -2.23
C ASN A 188 0.86 -19.69 -1.78
N GLU A 189 1.13 -20.64 -2.69
CA GLU A 189 1.25 -22.07 -2.34
C GLU A 189 2.46 -22.33 -1.44
N TYR A 190 3.60 -21.70 -1.74
CA TYR A 190 4.79 -21.78 -0.91
C TYR A 190 4.55 -21.26 0.51
N GLN A 191 3.81 -20.15 0.66
CA GLN A 191 3.39 -19.64 1.97
C GLN A 191 2.60 -20.69 2.76
N ILE A 192 1.66 -21.41 2.12
CA ILE A 192 0.91 -22.48 2.79
C ILE A 192 1.86 -23.56 3.31
N ALA A 193 2.83 -23.98 2.50
CA ALA A 193 3.82 -24.98 2.91
C ALA A 193 4.62 -24.51 4.12
N VAL A 194 5.16 -23.29 4.07
CA VAL A 194 5.95 -22.71 5.17
C VAL A 194 5.15 -22.62 6.46
N PHE A 195 3.92 -22.12 6.44
CA PHE A 195 3.14 -22.00 7.67
C PHE A 195 2.67 -23.36 8.22
N LYS A 196 2.44 -24.36 7.36
CA LYS A 196 2.23 -25.75 7.82
C LYS A 196 3.46 -26.33 8.50
N MET A 197 4.66 -26.05 7.99
CA MET A 197 5.91 -26.45 8.66
C MET A 197 6.02 -25.80 10.04
N MET A 198 5.76 -24.50 10.15
CA MET A 198 5.76 -23.80 11.44
C MET A 198 4.75 -24.41 12.42
N GLN A 199 3.55 -24.76 11.93
CA GLN A 199 2.52 -25.42 12.73
C GLN A 199 2.96 -26.80 13.24
N MET A 200 3.65 -27.60 12.42
CA MET A 200 4.19 -28.90 12.83
C MET A 200 5.26 -28.73 13.92
N GLU A 201 6.18 -27.78 13.76
CA GLU A 201 7.23 -27.51 14.72
C GLU A 201 6.67 -27.08 16.09
N ASP A 202 5.64 -26.22 16.10
CA ASP A 202 5.02 -25.71 17.32
C ASP A 202 4.17 -26.78 18.04
N ASN A 203 3.45 -27.62 17.28
CA ASN A 203 2.64 -28.71 17.83
C ASN A 203 3.45 -29.97 18.19
N GLY A 204 4.66 -30.11 17.66
CA GLY A 204 5.49 -31.31 17.83
C GLY A 204 4.91 -32.57 17.15
N ASN A 205 4.07 -32.42 16.12
CA ASN A 205 3.48 -33.53 15.38
C ASN A 205 3.77 -33.47 13.88
N ASP A 206 4.06 -34.63 13.29
CA ASP A 206 4.47 -34.75 11.87
C ASP A 206 3.28 -34.95 10.91
N ASP A 207 2.04 -34.77 11.37
CA ASP A 207 0.83 -35.14 10.62
C ASP A 207 0.68 -34.40 9.28
N LEU A 208 1.18 -33.17 9.19
CA LEU A 208 1.10 -32.33 7.99
C LEU A 208 2.29 -32.51 7.04
N ARG A 209 3.28 -33.35 7.38
CA ARG A 209 4.54 -33.47 6.64
C ARG A 209 4.34 -33.86 5.18
N ARG A 210 3.41 -34.79 4.93
CA ARG A 210 3.07 -35.22 3.57
C ARG A 210 2.48 -34.08 2.75
N GLU A 211 1.61 -33.27 3.35
CA GLU A 211 0.99 -32.13 2.66
C GLU A 211 2.02 -31.04 2.35
N VAL A 212 2.99 -30.81 3.25
CA VAL A 212 4.12 -29.92 3.00
C VAL A 212 4.95 -30.42 1.82
N ASP A 213 5.34 -31.70 1.80
CA ASP A 213 6.14 -32.29 0.74
C ASP A 213 5.42 -32.26 -0.63
N GLU A 214 4.09 -32.32 -0.64
CA GLU A 214 3.29 -32.18 -1.86
C GLU A 214 3.22 -30.73 -2.37
N LEU A 215 3.11 -29.75 -1.47
CA LEU A 215 3.09 -28.32 -1.82
C LEU A 215 4.46 -27.77 -2.27
N MET A 216 5.55 -28.47 -1.94
CA MET A 216 6.92 -28.04 -2.20
C MET A 216 7.54 -28.64 -3.48
N LYS A 217 6.76 -29.38 -4.27
CA LYS A 217 7.18 -29.98 -5.55
C LYS A 217 6.98 -29.02 -6.71
#